data_AF-A0A254Q469-F1
#
_entry.id   AF-A0A254Q469-F1
#
_cell.length_a   1.000
_cell.length_b   1.000
_cell.length_c   1.000
_cell.angle_alpha   90.00
_cell.angle_beta   90.00
_cell.angle_gamma   90.00
#
_symmetry.space_group_name_H-M   'P 1'
#
loop_
_entity.id
_entity.type
_entity.pdbx_description
1 polymer ?
#
loop_
_entity_poly.entity_id
_entity_poly.type
_entity_poly.pdbx_seq_one_letter_code
_entity_poly.pdbx_strand_id
1 'polypeptide(L)'
;MHLFAENLAVELSSYYRNLTLGHGVVPKIFTLVNGEGDQYLFFIDDLHMDKDVENPFLAYIVQEHEAVCYARGTLVVLDQSQQLIEFAVIDQDDDEAIVCSAQLTRDIDDKPVGLSEFENTLAPKKTVFFSGLFEPIELSEDRAEEFESLWSEMKPKILHRTMGI
;
A
#
# COMPACT_ATOMS: atom_id res chain seq x y z
N MET A 1 -0.47 -12.55 -13.26
CA MET A 1 -0.15 -12.22 -11.87
C MET A 1 1.30 -12.58 -11.60
N HIS A 2 2.13 -11.59 -11.31
CA HIS A 2 3.57 -11.75 -11.09
C HIS A 2 3.83 -12.31 -9.69
N LEU A 3 4.91 -13.10 -9.54
CA LEU A 3 5.30 -13.70 -8.24
C LEU A 3 5.46 -12.66 -7.12
N PHE A 4 5.93 -11.47 -7.46
CA PHE A 4 6.07 -10.36 -6.51
C PHE A 4 4.72 -9.92 -5.93
N ALA A 5 3.64 -9.87 -6.73
CA ALA A 5 2.32 -9.48 -6.26
C ALA A 5 1.77 -10.48 -5.23
N GLU A 6 1.90 -11.78 -5.49
CA GLU A 6 1.48 -12.83 -4.57
C GLU A 6 2.30 -12.80 -3.27
N ASN A 7 3.63 -12.69 -3.38
CA ASN A 7 4.51 -12.58 -2.22
C ASN A 7 4.19 -11.33 -1.39
N LEU A 8 3.92 -10.20 -2.04
CA LEU A 8 3.57 -8.95 -1.38
C LEU A 8 2.25 -9.08 -0.63
N ALA A 9 1.27 -9.79 -1.19
CA ALA A 9 0.01 -10.04 -0.49
C ALA A 9 0.21 -10.82 0.81
N VAL A 10 0.96 -11.93 0.76
CA VAL A 10 1.27 -12.76 1.94
C VAL A 10 2.05 -11.97 3.00
N GLU A 11 3.02 -11.20 2.54
CA GLU A 11 3.85 -10.36 3.38
C GLU A 11 3.00 -9.30 4.11
N LEU A 12 2.16 -8.57 3.37
CA LEU A 12 1.35 -7.50 3.94
C LEU A 12 0.32 -8.01 4.94
N SER A 13 -0.26 -9.20 4.71
CA SER A 13 -1.11 -9.85 5.70
C SER A 13 -0.36 -10.09 7.02
N SER A 14 0.89 -10.57 6.94
CA SER A 14 1.74 -10.81 8.11
C SER A 14 2.15 -9.49 8.79
N TYR A 15 2.48 -8.48 7.99
CA TYR A 15 2.86 -7.16 8.46
C TYR A 15 1.72 -6.48 9.22
N TYR A 16 0.52 -6.43 8.65
CA TYR A 16 -0.66 -5.88 9.31
C TYR A 16 -1.00 -6.63 10.59
N ARG A 17 -0.97 -7.97 10.57
CA ARG A 17 -1.21 -8.78 11.77
C ARG A 17 -0.24 -8.39 12.90
N ASN A 18 1.05 -8.26 12.60
CA ASN A 18 2.07 -7.90 13.57
C ASN A 18 1.89 -6.48 14.10
N LEU A 19 1.63 -5.50 13.24
CA LEU A 19 1.39 -4.12 13.65
C LEU A 19 0.12 -3.98 14.49
N THR A 20 -0.96 -4.63 14.06
CA THR A 20 -2.26 -4.54 14.73
C THR A 20 -2.24 -5.23 16.08
N LEU A 21 -1.82 -6.49 16.15
CA LEU A 21 -1.87 -7.27 17.39
C LEU A 21 -0.64 -7.06 18.29
N GLY A 22 0.53 -6.82 17.69
CA GLY A 22 1.77 -6.60 18.43
C GLY A 22 1.95 -5.15 18.89
N HIS A 23 1.48 -4.18 18.11
CA HIS A 23 1.72 -2.75 18.37
C HIS A 23 0.43 -1.93 18.55
N GLY A 24 -0.75 -2.52 18.36
CA GLY A 24 -2.03 -1.84 18.56
C GLY A 24 -2.35 -0.77 17.51
N VAL A 25 -1.68 -0.78 16.36
CA VAL A 25 -1.83 0.25 15.31
C VAL A 25 -2.26 -0.35 13.97
N VAL A 26 -3.04 0.42 13.21
CA VAL A 26 -3.50 0.08 11.87
C VAL A 26 -3.17 1.24 10.92
N PRO A 27 -1.93 1.32 10.41
CA PRO A 27 -1.51 2.46 9.59
C PRO A 27 -2.04 2.36 8.16
N LYS A 28 -2.10 3.51 7.48
CA LYS A 28 -2.16 3.53 6.02
C LYS A 28 -0.78 3.25 5.45
N ILE A 29 -0.66 2.18 4.67
CA ILE A 29 0.63 1.79 4.09
C ILE A 29 0.62 1.99 2.59
N PHE A 30 1.79 2.27 2.05
CA PHE A 30 2.10 2.13 0.64
C PHE A 30 3.38 1.32 0.49
N THR A 31 3.40 0.42 -0.49
CA THR A 31 4.62 -0.29 -0.86
C THR A 31 4.65 -0.56 -2.36
N LEU A 32 5.83 -0.58 -2.95
CA LEU A 32 6.05 -0.94 -4.36
C LEU A 32 7.24 -1.88 -4.46
N VAL A 33 7.29 -2.63 -5.55
CA VAL A 33 8.38 -3.53 -5.91
C VAL A 33 8.71 -3.31 -7.38
N ASN A 34 9.99 -3.15 -7.72
CA ASN A 34 10.46 -3.05 -9.11
C ASN A 34 10.84 -4.41 -9.71
N GLY A 35 11.23 -4.43 -10.99
CA GLY A 35 11.62 -5.65 -11.69
C GLY A 35 12.87 -6.35 -11.13
N GLU A 36 13.68 -5.65 -10.33
CA GLU A 36 14.86 -6.20 -9.65
C GLU A 36 14.52 -6.82 -8.28
N GLY A 37 13.26 -6.66 -7.83
CA GLY A 37 12.80 -7.11 -6.52
C GLY A 37 13.07 -6.11 -5.40
N ASP A 38 13.51 -4.89 -5.69
CA ASP A 38 13.67 -3.86 -4.66
C ASP A 38 12.30 -3.36 -4.21
N GLN A 39 12.04 -3.54 -2.93
CA GLN A 39 10.81 -3.17 -2.27
C GLN A 39 11.01 -1.94 -1.39
N TYR A 40 10.10 -0.99 -1.57
CA TYR A 40 10.01 0.23 -0.77
C TYR A 40 8.68 0.19 -0.02
N LEU A 41 8.69 0.41 1.30
CA LEU A 41 7.49 0.43 2.15
C LEU A 41 7.53 1.63 3.09
N PHE A 42 6.44 2.39 3.12
CA PHE A 42 6.28 3.54 3.98
C PHE A 42 4.83 3.77 4.42
N PHE A 43 4.64 4.60 5.43
CA PHE A 43 3.32 5.00 5.89
C PHE A 43 2.88 6.24 5.12
N ILE A 44 1.67 6.18 4.56
CA ILE A 44 1.05 7.31 3.87
C ILE A 44 0.77 8.43 4.88
N ASP A 45 0.44 8.09 6.12
CA ASP A 45 0.14 9.07 7.17
C ASP A 45 1.36 9.97 7.52
N ASP A 46 2.58 9.53 7.21
CA ASP A 46 3.83 10.31 7.41
C ASP A 46 4.08 11.35 6.30
N LEU A 47 3.31 11.29 5.20
CA LEU A 47 3.47 12.19 4.05
C LEU A 47 2.97 13.61 4.32
N HIS A 48 2.04 13.79 5.26
CA HIS A 48 1.45 15.09 5.64
C HIS A 48 1.01 15.98 4.46
N MET A 49 0.49 15.37 3.39
CA MET A 49 0.08 16.05 2.16
C MET A 49 -1.42 15.92 1.91
N ASP A 50 -1.98 16.88 1.16
CA ASP A 50 -3.36 16.82 0.72
C ASP A 50 -3.56 15.72 -0.34
N LYS A 51 -4.77 15.16 -0.41
CA LYS A 51 -5.06 13.98 -1.25
C LYS A 51 -4.85 14.22 -2.76
N ASP A 52 -5.06 15.46 -3.21
CA ASP A 52 -4.82 15.90 -4.58
C ASP A 52 -3.32 15.95 -4.93
N VAL A 53 -2.44 16.00 -3.93
CA VAL A 53 -0.99 15.89 -4.07
C VAL A 53 -0.51 14.45 -3.86
N GLU A 54 -1.15 13.74 -2.93
CA GLU A 54 -0.77 12.38 -2.53
C GLU A 54 -0.77 11.39 -3.69
N ASN A 55 -1.87 11.27 -4.42
CA ASN A 55 -1.94 10.30 -5.51
C ASN A 55 -0.93 10.59 -6.64
N PRO A 56 -0.78 11.84 -7.13
CA PRO A 56 0.27 12.17 -8.08
C PRO A 56 1.69 11.87 -7.57
N PHE A 57 1.97 12.11 -6.28
CA PHE A 57 3.27 11.79 -5.70
C PHE A 57 3.52 10.28 -5.65
N LEU A 58 2.52 9.49 -5.26
CA LEU A 58 2.62 8.02 -5.28
C LEU A 58 2.82 7.48 -6.71
N ALA A 59 2.11 8.04 -7.70
CA ALA A 59 2.29 7.69 -9.11
C ALA A 59 3.69 8.07 -9.62
N TYR A 60 4.21 9.23 -9.20
CA TYR A 60 5.58 9.64 -9.50
C TYR A 60 6.59 8.62 -8.98
N ILE A 61 6.47 8.18 -7.73
CA ILE A 61 7.37 7.16 -7.16
C ILE A 61 7.22 5.82 -7.92
N VAL A 62 6.00 5.40 -8.25
CA VAL A 62 5.76 4.18 -9.04
C VAL A 62 6.51 4.21 -10.38
N GLN A 63 6.50 5.35 -11.07
CA GLN A 63 7.19 5.53 -12.35
C GLN A 63 8.72 5.66 -12.18
N GLU A 64 9.18 6.44 -11.20
CA GLU A 64 10.60 6.67 -10.90
C GLU A 64 11.34 5.37 -10.57
N HIS A 65 10.66 4.41 -9.93
CA HIS A 65 11.25 3.12 -9.58
C HIS A 65 10.94 2.00 -10.56
N GLU A 66 10.30 2.30 -11.69
CA GLU A 66 9.87 1.29 -12.67
C GLU A 66 9.16 0.11 -11.99
N ALA A 67 8.21 0.44 -11.10
CA ALA A 67 7.54 -0.56 -10.28
C ALA A 67 6.78 -1.56 -11.17
N VAL A 68 6.85 -2.85 -10.85
CA VAL A 68 6.07 -3.91 -11.52
C VAL A 68 4.84 -4.32 -10.71
N CYS A 69 4.84 -4.02 -9.41
CA CYS A 69 3.64 -4.09 -8.59
C CYS A 69 3.72 -3.09 -7.43
N TYR A 70 2.56 -2.65 -6.95
CA TYR A 70 2.45 -1.88 -5.70
C TYR A 70 1.25 -2.35 -4.90
N ALA A 71 1.21 -1.96 -3.63
CA ALA A 71 0.08 -2.21 -2.76
C ALA A 71 -0.18 -1.01 -1.86
N ARG A 72 -1.47 -0.83 -1.57
CA ARG A 72 -1.95 0.20 -0.65
C ARG A 72 -2.97 -0.41 0.29
N GLY A 73 -2.84 -0.10 1.57
CA GLY A 73 -3.67 -0.64 2.62
C GLY A 73 -4.13 0.40 3.62
N THR A 74 -5.28 0.15 4.24
CA THR A 74 -5.86 1.03 5.26
C THR A 74 -6.89 0.29 6.13
N LEU A 75 -7.29 0.93 7.21
CA LEU A 75 -8.54 0.62 7.91
C LEU A 75 -9.75 1.06 7.07
N VAL A 76 -10.72 0.18 6.92
CA VAL A 76 -12.04 0.44 6.30
C VAL A 76 -13.11 0.27 7.39
N VAL A 77 -13.89 1.33 7.62
CA VAL A 77 -15.00 1.31 8.58
C VAL A 77 -16.30 1.24 7.81
N LEU A 78 -16.97 0.08 7.85
CA LEU A 78 -18.25 -0.12 7.16
C LEU A 78 -19.41 0.42 8.00
N ASP A 79 -19.39 0.12 9.31
CA ASP A 79 -20.29 0.68 10.31
C ASP A 79 -19.65 0.63 11.72
N GLN A 80 -20.39 1.01 12.77
CA GLN A 80 -19.88 1.02 14.15
C GLN A 80 -19.49 -0.39 14.67
N SER A 81 -19.98 -1.46 14.04
CA SER A 81 -19.78 -2.85 14.46
C SER A 81 -18.78 -3.61 13.58
N GLN A 82 -18.50 -3.14 12.37
CA GLN A 82 -17.62 -3.81 11.42
C GLN A 82 -16.51 -2.89 10.91
N GLN A 83 -15.29 -3.18 11.37
CA GLN A 83 -14.05 -2.62 10.86
C GLN A 83 -13.25 -3.72 10.16
N LEU A 84 -12.70 -3.39 8.99
CA LEU A 84 -11.84 -4.26 8.22
C LEU A 84 -10.47 -3.60 8.07
N ILE A 85 -9.41 -4.40 8.09
CA ILE A 85 -8.15 -4.02 7.47
C ILE A 85 -8.22 -4.52 6.04
N GLU A 86 -8.10 -3.62 5.08
CA GLU A 86 -8.12 -3.97 3.65
C GLU A 86 -6.90 -3.38 2.96
N PHE A 87 -6.30 -4.17 2.08
CA PHE A 87 -5.30 -3.70 1.15
C PHE A 87 -5.50 -4.36 -0.20
N ALA A 88 -5.06 -3.69 -1.26
CA ALA A 88 -5.01 -4.29 -2.58
C ALA A 88 -3.61 -4.22 -3.15
N VAL A 89 -3.21 -5.31 -3.80
CA VAL A 89 -1.98 -5.42 -4.58
C VAL A 89 -2.33 -5.30 -6.06
N ILE A 90 -1.69 -4.34 -6.72
CA ILE A 90 -1.87 -4.02 -8.13
C ILE A 90 -0.57 -4.41 -8.83
N ASP A 91 -0.67 -5.44 -9.66
CA ASP A 91 0.36 -5.83 -10.63
C ASP A 91 0.31 -4.88 -11.83
N GLN A 92 1.39 -4.61 -12.56
CA GLN A 92 1.33 -3.75 -13.74
C GLN A 92 0.59 -4.41 -14.91
N ASP A 93 0.85 -5.70 -15.14
CA ASP A 93 0.47 -6.41 -16.37
C ASP A 93 -0.80 -7.27 -16.23
N ASP A 94 -1.31 -7.45 -15.01
CA ASP A 94 -2.56 -8.19 -14.77
C ASP A 94 -3.81 -7.32 -15.01
N ASP A 95 -4.99 -7.88 -15.26
CA ASP A 95 -6.25 -7.10 -15.27
C ASP A 95 -6.95 -7.12 -13.90
N GLU A 96 -6.53 -8.04 -13.03
CA GLU A 96 -7.04 -8.24 -11.69
C GLU A 96 -6.07 -7.71 -10.61
N ALA A 97 -6.65 -7.29 -9.51
CA ALA A 97 -5.97 -6.92 -8.27
C ALA A 97 -6.20 -8.03 -7.25
N ILE A 98 -5.19 -8.30 -6.42
CA ILE A 98 -5.36 -9.13 -5.23
C ILE A 98 -5.87 -8.20 -4.12
N VAL A 99 -7.13 -8.35 -3.72
CA VAL A 99 -7.70 -7.63 -2.59
C VAL A 99 -7.69 -8.55 -1.37
N CYS A 100 -7.06 -8.09 -0.30
CA CYS A 100 -6.93 -8.81 0.96
C CYS A 100 -7.69 -8.08 2.04
N SER A 101 -8.56 -8.78 2.75
CA SER A 101 -9.32 -8.19 3.87
C SER A 101 -9.31 -9.08 5.10
N ALA A 102 -9.26 -8.47 6.29
CA ALA A 102 -9.41 -9.15 7.55
C ALA A 102 -10.29 -8.34 8.50
N GLN A 103 -11.15 -9.01 9.25
CA GLN A 103 -12.01 -8.36 10.24
C GLN A 103 -11.22 -8.02 11.49
N LEU A 104 -11.28 -6.76 11.89
CA LEU A 104 -10.65 -6.22 13.08
C LEU A 104 -11.63 -6.25 14.26
N THR A 105 -11.23 -6.89 15.35
CA THR A 105 -11.95 -6.88 16.62
C THR A 105 -11.23 -5.97 17.61
N ARG A 106 -11.97 -5.04 18.21
CA ARG A 106 -11.50 -4.14 19.26
C ARG A 106 -12.21 -4.43 20.58
N ASP A 107 -11.54 -4.12 21.68
CA ASP A 107 -12.14 -4.16 23.01
C ASP A 107 -12.89 -2.85 23.34
N ILE A 108 -13.32 -2.71 24.61
CA ILE A 108 -14.10 -1.57 25.09
C ILE A 108 -13.30 -0.26 25.04
N ASP A 109 -11.97 -0.35 25.11
CA ASP A 109 -11.05 0.79 25.11
C ASP A 109 -10.56 1.13 23.69
N ASP A 110 -11.24 0.60 22.66
CA ASP A 110 -10.91 0.72 21.24
C ASP A 110 -9.54 0.13 20.88
N LYS A 111 -8.99 -0.78 21.71
CA LYS A 111 -7.70 -1.42 21.42
C LYS A 111 -7.90 -2.63 20.50
N PRO A 112 -7.07 -2.82 19.46
CA PRO A 112 -7.06 -4.05 18.68
C PRO A 112 -6.76 -5.27 19.55
N VAL A 113 -7.67 -6.25 19.56
CA VAL A 113 -7.52 -7.51 20.34
C VAL A 113 -7.66 -8.76 19.50
N GLY A 114 -8.17 -8.65 18.26
CA GLY A 114 -8.30 -9.78 17.36
C GLY A 114 -8.27 -9.34 15.90
N LEU A 115 -7.77 -10.22 15.05
CA LEU A 115 -7.78 -10.08 13.60
C LEU A 115 -8.08 -11.45 13.00
N SER A 116 -9.08 -11.54 12.11
CA SER A 116 -9.34 -12.77 11.37
C SER A 116 -8.15 -13.13 10.47
N GLU A 117 -8.21 -14.30 9.84
CA GLU A 117 -7.33 -14.55 8.69
C GLU A 117 -7.64 -13.53 7.59
N PHE A 118 -6.60 -13.16 6.84
CA PHE A 118 -6.77 -12.37 5.63
C PHE A 118 -7.32 -13.26 4.53
N GLU A 119 -8.45 -12.85 3.97
CA GLU A 119 -9.04 -13.50 2.81
C GLU A 119 -8.62 -12.76 1.54
N ASN A 120 -8.09 -13.52 0.58
CA ASN A 120 -7.64 -13.00 -0.70
C ASN A 120 -8.73 -13.21 -1.75
N THR A 121 -9.12 -12.14 -2.42
CA THR A 121 -10.07 -12.17 -3.53
C THR A 121 -9.46 -11.47 -4.74
N LEU A 122 -9.63 -12.06 -5.91
CA LEU A 122 -9.31 -11.37 -7.17
C LEU A 122 -10.46 -10.44 -7.53
N ALA A 123 -10.15 -9.18 -7.80
CA ALA A 123 -11.11 -8.17 -8.22
C ALA A 123 -10.59 -7.44 -9.47
N PRO A 124 -11.44 -7.09 -10.44
CA PRO A 124 -11.00 -6.31 -11.59
C PRO A 124 -10.35 -5.00 -11.13
N LYS A 125 -9.15 -4.65 -11.62
CA LYS A 125 -8.40 -3.45 -11.17
C LYS A 125 -9.26 -2.18 -11.13
N LYS A 126 -10.11 -1.99 -12.15
CA LYS A 126 -11.04 -0.85 -12.28
C LYS A 126 -12.00 -0.66 -11.10
N THR A 127 -12.23 -1.69 -10.27
CA THR A 127 -13.08 -1.58 -9.07
C THR A 127 -12.28 -1.15 -7.84
N VAL A 128 -10.96 -1.15 -7.90
CA VAL A 128 -10.07 -0.67 -6.83
C VAL A 128 -9.78 0.82 -7.04
N PHE A 129 -10.14 1.64 -6.05
CA PHE A 129 -10.10 3.11 -6.13
C PHE A 129 -8.72 3.69 -6.49
N PHE A 130 -7.64 3.04 -6.06
CA PHE A 130 -6.26 3.50 -6.23
C PHE A 130 -5.48 2.70 -7.29
N SER A 131 -6.15 1.97 -8.18
CA SER A 131 -5.49 1.12 -9.19
C SER A 131 -4.76 1.88 -10.31
N GLY A 132 -5.01 3.18 -10.46
CA GLY A 132 -4.51 3.99 -11.57
C GLY A 132 -3.07 4.50 -11.46
N LEU A 133 -2.28 4.10 -10.44
CA LEU A 133 -0.94 4.68 -10.25
C LEU A 133 0.09 4.30 -11.34
N PHE A 134 -0.21 3.31 -12.19
CA PHE A 134 0.58 3.00 -13.37
C PHE A 134 0.26 3.87 -14.59
N GLU A 135 -0.82 4.64 -14.55
CA GLU A 135 -1.14 5.57 -15.64
C GLU A 135 -0.04 6.64 -15.70
N PRO A 136 0.48 6.96 -16.91
CA PRO A 136 1.46 8.03 -17.07
C PRO A 136 0.95 9.33 -16.46
N ILE A 137 1.81 10.03 -15.74
CA ILE A 137 1.47 11.33 -15.17
C ILE A 137 2.23 12.41 -15.95
N GLU A 138 1.53 13.50 -16.25
CA GLU A 138 2.16 14.69 -16.80
C GLU A 138 2.43 15.66 -15.64
N LEU A 139 3.71 15.84 -15.31
CA LEU A 139 4.16 16.81 -14.30
C LEU A 139 4.85 17.97 -15.01
N SER A 140 4.60 19.19 -14.53
CA SER A 140 5.46 20.33 -14.88
C SER A 140 6.85 20.13 -14.26
N GLU A 141 7.88 20.74 -14.85
CA GLU A 141 9.26 20.67 -14.32
C GLU A 141 9.32 21.03 -12.84
N ASP A 142 8.74 22.18 -12.45
CA ASP A 142 8.66 22.61 -11.05
C ASP A 142 8.05 21.56 -10.11
N ARG A 143 7.09 20.77 -10.60
CA ARG A 143 6.37 19.77 -9.80
C ARG A 143 7.16 18.47 -9.69
N ALA A 144 7.86 18.09 -10.76
CA ALA A 144 8.78 16.97 -10.73
C ALA A 144 9.94 17.23 -9.76
N GLU A 145 10.52 18.44 -9.78
CA GLU A 145 11.58 18.84 -8.83
C GLU A 145 11.10 18.82 -7.37
N GLU A 146 9.86 19.29 -7.11
CA GLU A 146 9.24 19.23 -5.79
C GLU A 146 9.13 17.78 -5.28
N PHE A 147 8.64 16.88 -6.14
CA PHE A 147 8.46 15.47 -5.80
C PHE A 147 9.79 14.72 -5.64
N GLU A 148 10.79 15.01 -6.46
CA GLU A 148 12.15 14.46 -6.32
C GLU A 148 12.78 14.86 -4.98
N SER A 149 12.66 16.14 -4.62
CA SER A 149 13.16 16.68 -3.34
C SER A 149 12.48 15.99 -2.16
N LEU A 150 11.15 15.87 -2.22
CA LEU A 150 10.37 15.19 -1.18
C LEU A 150 10.77 13.71 -1.06
N TRP A 151 10.88 13.01 -2.19
CA TRP A 151 11.29 11.62 -2.21
C TRP A 151 12.70 11.44 -1.62
N SER A 152 13.63 12.33 -1.96
CA SER A 152 15.00 12.31 -1.42
C SER A 152 15.04 12.46 0.10
N GLU A 153 14.16 13.28 0.68
CA GLU A 153 14.04 13.43 2.13
C GLU A 153 13.43 12.20 2.81
N MET A 154 12.47 11.56 2.13
CA MET A 154 11.76 10.40 2.64
C MET A 154 12.55 9.11 2.53
N LYS A 155 13.21 8.86 1.41
CA LYS A 155 13.93 7.62 1.08
C LYS A 155 14.82 7.06 2.20
N PRO A 156 15.56 7.86 3.00
CA PRO A 156 16.35 7.30 4.11
C PRO A 156 15.52 6.87 5.34
N LYS A 157 14.25 7.26 5.44
CA LYS A 157 13.35 7.01 6.59
C LYS A 157 12.41 5.82 6.36
N ILE A 158 12.35 5.31 5.14
CA ILE A 158 11.44 4.22 4.75
C ILE A 158 12.10 2.85 4.87
N LEU A 159 11.29 1.80 4.89
CA LEU A 159 11.80 0.45 4.79
C LEU A 159 12.17 0.17 3.32
N HIS A 160 13.45 -0.12 3.09
CA HIS A 160 13.95 -0.56 1.79
C HIS A 160 14.63 -1.92 1.93
N ARG A 161 14.22 -2.89 1.11
CA ARG A 161 14.78 -4.24 1.13
C ARG A 161 14.57 -4.93 -0.22
N THR A 162 15.29 -6.01 -0.45
CA THR A 162 15.08 -6.86 -1.62
C THR A 162 14.12 -8.00 -1.28
N MET A 163 13.09 -8.20 -2.08
CA MET A 163 12.23 -9.38 -2.02
C MET A 163 12.96 -10.57 -2.62
N GLY A 164 13.12 -11.62 -1.81
CA GLY A 164 13.60 -12.90 -2.30
C GLY A 164 12.59 -13.52 -3.27
N ILE A 165 13.09 -13.99 -4.41
CA ILE A 165 12.36 -14.82 -5.38
C ILE A 165 12.41 -16.28 -4.91
#